data_AF-A0A7W7F876-F1
#
_entry.id   AF-A0A7W7F876-F1
#
_cell.length_a   1.000
_cell.length_b   1.000
_cell.length_c   1.000
_cell.angle_alpha   90.00
_cell.angle_beta   90.00
_cell.angle_gamma   90.00
#
_symmetry.space_group_name_H-M   'P 1'
#
loop_
_entity.id
_entity.type
_entity.pdbx_description
1 polymer ?
#
loop_
_entity_poly.entity_id
_entity_poly.type
_entity_poly.pdbx_seq_one_letter_code
_entity_poly.pdbx_strand_id
1 'polypeptide(L)' 'MKLLYLVLNHAAEEWKRPPREWFEAKTQFAILFGDRFMV' A
#
# COMPACT_ATOMS: atom_id res chain seq x y z
N MET A 1 -1.94 -25.50 0.04
CA MET A 1 -1.88 -24.03 -0.08
C MET A 1 -0.43 -23.51 -0.16
N LYS A 2 0.42 -24.02 -1.07
CA LYS A 2 1.82 -23.55 -1.22
C LYS A 2 2.04 -22.79 -2.53
N LEU A 3 1.38 -23.21 -3.60
CA LEU A 3 1.45 -22.57 -4.91
C LEU A 3 0.92 -21.13 -4.91
N LEU A 4 -0.21 -20.87 -4.24
CA LEU A 4 -0.77 -19.51 -4.13
C LEU A 4 0.22 -18.55 -3.45
N TYR A 5 0.87 -18.99 -2.37
CA TYR A 5 1.90 -18.21 -1.68
C TYR A 5 3.08 -17.87 -2.60
N LEU A 6 3.56 -18.85 -3.36
CA LEU A 6 4.70 -18.66 -4.28
C LEU A 6 4.36 -17.70 -5.44
N VAL A 7 3.15 -17.83 -6.01
CA VAL A 7 2.68 -16.96 -7.10
C VAL A 7 2.52 -15.52 -6.63
N LEU A 8 1.94 -15.29 -5.44
CA LEU A 8 1.76 -13.95 -4.89
C LEU A 8 3.09 -13.28 -4.54
N ASN A 9 4.04 -14.02 -3.96
CA ASN A 9 5.37 -13.50 -3.68
C ASN A 9 6.10 -13.06 -4.94
N HIS A 10 6.05 -13.89 -6.00
CA HIS A 10 6.69 -13.54 -7.26
C HIS A 10 6.04 -12.30 -7.92
N ALA A 11 4.71 -12.20 -7.90
CA ALA A 11 4.01 -11.01 -8.40
C ALA A 11 4.35 -9.74 -7.60
N ALA A 12 4.58 -9.86 -6.28
CA ALA A 12 4.95 -8.73 -5.43
C ALA A 12 6.38 -8.22 -5.69
N GLU A 13 7.31 -9.06 -6.17
CA GLU A 13 8.69 -8.64 -6.50
C GLU A 13 8.73 -7.61 -7.64
N GLU A 14 7.74 -7.61 -8.54
CA GLU A 14 7.62 -6.67 -9.64
C GLU A 14 7.05 -5.31 -9.21
N TRP A 15 6.46 -5.22 -8.01
CA TRP A 15 5.87 -3.99 -7.46
C TRP A 15 6.95 -3.06 -6.89
N LYS A 16 7.84 -2.57 -7.75
CA LYS A 16 8.97 -1.71 -7.39
C LYS A 16 8.67 -0.22 -7.42
N ARG A 17 7.50 0.20 -7.92
CA ARG A 17 7.19 1.61 -8.13
C ARG A 17 6.18 2.09 -7.08
N PRO A 18 6.62 2.86 -6.06
CA PRO A 18 5.67 3.56 -5.23
C PRO A 18 4.87 4.54 -6.11
N PRO A 19 3.59 4.80 -5.80
CA PRO A 19 2.82 5.83 -6.50
C PRO A 19 3.57 7.17 -6.36
N ARG A 20 3.81 7.87 -7.48
CA ARG A 20 4.49 9.19 -7.46
C ARG A 20 3.78 10.19 -6.54
N GLU A 21 2.45 10.07 -6.48
CA GLU A 21 1.55 10.92 -5.70
C GLU A 21 1.25 10.35 -4.30
N TRP A 22 2.01 9.35 -3.83
CA TRP A 22 1.73 8.70 -2.55
C TRP A 22 1.67 9.67 -1.37
N PHE A 23 2.49 10.73 -1.42
CA PHE A 23 2.48 11.77 -0.39
C PHE A 23 1.19 12.61 -0.39
N GLU A 24 0.72 13.01 -1.58
CA GLU A 24 -0.52 13.76 -1.73
C GLU A 24 -1.72 12.89 -1.32
N ALA A 25 -1.76 11.64 -1.78
CA ALA A 25 -2.77 10.67 -1.39
C ALA A 25 -2.81 10.48 0.14
N LYS A 26 -1.66 10.31 0.79
CA LYS A 26 -1.57 10.17 2.25
C LYS A 26 -2.11 11.41 2.99
N THR A 27 -1.84 12.60 2.48
CA THR A 27 -2.40 13.86 3.03
C THR A 27 -3.92 13.87 2.94
N GLN A 28 -4.48 13.49 1.79
CA GLN A 28 -5.94 13.40 1.63
C GLN A 28 -6.56 12.34 2.56
N PHE A 29 -5.91 11.19 2.74
CA PHE A 29 -6.33 10.17 3.70
C PHE A 29 -6.34 10.68 5.15
N ALA A 30 -5.34 11.47 5.55
CA ALA A 30 -5.30 12.06 6.88
C ALA A 30 -6.43 13.06 7.13
N ILE A 31 -6.86 13.79 6.09
CA ILE A 31 -8.01 14.71 6.17
C ILE A 31 -9.33 13.94 6.29
N LEU A 32 -9.53 12.94 5.44
CA LEU A 32 -10.79 12.18 5.37
C LEU A 32 -10.97 11.21 6.56
N PHE A 33 -9.88 10.71 7.12
CA PHE A 33 -9.89 9.67 8.16
C PHE A 33 -9.04 10.05 9.37
N GLY A 34 -9.06 11.32 9.78
CA GLY A 34 -8.25 11.84 10.88
C GLY A 34 -8.34 11.01 12.17
N ASP A 35 -9.52 10.48 12.50
CA ASP A 35 -9.77 9.65 13.68
C ASP A 35 -9.00 8.30 13.68
N ARG A 36 -8.47 7.88 12.52
CA ARG A 36 -7.66 6.67 12.37
C ARG A 36 -6.18 6.90 12.65
N PHE A 37 -5.75 8.16 12.79
CA PHE A 37 -4.37 8.57 13.08
C PHE A 37 -4.17 8.96 14.55
N MET A 38 -4.85 8.28 15.47
CA MET A 38 -4.70 8.47 16.92
C MET A 38 -3.46 7.72 17.43
N VAL A 39 -2.67 8.36 18.31
CA VAL A 39 -1.49 7.79 19.00
C VAL A 39 -1.91 7.07 20.27
#